data_AF-A0A6C0DU59-F1
#
_entry.id   AF-A0A6C0DU59-F1
#
_cell.length_a   1.000
_cell.length_b   1.000
_cell.length_c   1.000
_cell.angle_alpha   90.00
_cell.angle_beta   90.00
_cell.angle_gamma   90.00
#
_symmetry.space_group_name_H-M   'P 1'
#
loop_
_entity.id
_entity.type
_entity.pdbx_description
1 polymer ?
#
loop_
_entity_poly.entity_id
_entity_poly.type
_entity_poly.pdbx_seq_one_letter_code
_entity_poly.pdbx_strand_id
1 'polypeptide(L)'
;MTKTRKNVPWRGWKSEKPGSHQKTVMMRKCGKKCFLGTKKSFPICKKNTCKVSKKGVYAAYVRASQYHKRNISQKAKKLLNKM
;
A
#
# COMPACT_ATOMS: atom_id res chain seq x y z
N MET A 1 -15.23 -26.22 2.70
CA MET A 1 -15.65 -24.81 2.87
C MET A 1 -14.84 -23.90 1.94
N THR A 2 -15.42 -23.48 0.81
CA THR A 2 -14.83 -22.44 -0.04
C THR A 2 -14.94 -21.09 0.68
N LYS A 3 -13.87 -20.67 1.37
CA LYS A 3 -13.74 -19.31 1.92
C LYS A 3 -13.82 -18.30 0.78
N THR A 4 -15.02 -17.80 0.48
CA THR A 4 -15.22 -16.70 -0.47
C THR A 4 -14.53 -15.47 0.10
N ARG A 5 -13.50 -14.98 -0.61
CA ARG A 5 -12.78 -13.78 -0.18
C ARG A 5 -13.75 -12.60 -0.23
N LYS A 6 -13.97 -11.93 0.90
CA LYS A 6 -14.77 -10.69 0.97
C LYS A 6 -14.36 -9.73 -0.14
N ASN A 7 -15.34 -9.15 -0.84
CA ASN A 7 -15.10 -8.19 -1.92
C ASN A 7 -14.62 -6.85 -1.34
N VAL A 8 -13.31 -6.72 -1.15
CA VAL A 8 -12.70 -5.54 -0.54
C VAL A 8 -12.08 -4.62 -1.61
N PRO A 9 -12.05 -3.29 -1.41
CA PRO A 9 -11.46 -2.34 -2.35
C PRO A 9 -9.99 -2.62 -2.71
N TRP A 10 -9.24 -3.30 -1.84
CA TRP A 10 -7.85 -3.71 -2.06
C TRP A 10 -7.71 -5.15 -2.59
N ARG A 11 -8.77 -5.74 -3.13
CA ARG A 11 -8.74 -7.09 -3.72
C ARG A 11 -7.71 -7.15 -4.85
N GLY A 12 -6.92 -8.22 -4.87
CA GLY A 12 -5.84 -8.42 -5.84
C GLY A 12 -4.54 -7.69 -5.51
N TRP A 13 -4.51 -6.85 -4.47
CA TRP A 13 -3.28 -6.14 -4.07
C TRP A 13 -2.11 -7.08 -3.75
N LYS A 14 -2.37 -8.33 -3.32
CA LYS A 14 -1.32 -9.34 -3.10
C LYS A 14 -0.48 -9.61 -4.35
N SER A 15 -1.08 -9.54 -5.55
CA SER A 15 -0.41 -9.80 -6.83
C SER A 15 0.21 -8.54 -7.46
N GLU A 16 -0.36 -7.37 -7.13
CA GLU A 16 0.10 -6.06 -7.63
C GLU A 16 1.18 -5.42 -6.72
N LYS A 17 1.25 -5.79 -5.44
CA LYS A 17 2.22 -5.21 -4.50
C LYS A 17 3.66 -5.58 -4.89
N PRO A 18 4.63 -4.70 -4.61
CA PRO A 18 6.05 -5.04 -4.78
C PRO A 18 6.49 -6.11 -3.77
N GLY A 19 7.27 -7.08 -4.25
CA GLY A 19 8.02 -8.05 -3.44
C GLY A 19 9.20 -7.42 -2.68
N SER A 20 9.93 -8.20 -1.89
CA SER A 20 11.00 -7.69 -1.02
C SER A 20 12.15 -7.01 -1.78
N HIS A 21 12.65 -7.65 -2.84
CA HIS A 21 13.66 -7.06 -3.71
C HIS A 21 13.13 -5.81 -4.42
N GLN A 22 11.94 -5.90 -5.02
CA GLN A 22 11.27 -4.80 -5.70
C GLN A 22 11.04 -3.59 -4.79
N LYS A 23 10.66 -3.79 -3.52
CA LYS A 23 10.52 -2.69 -2.56
C LYS A 23 11.84 -1.95 -2.32
N THR A 24 12.96 -2.67 -2.35
CA THR A 24 14.29 -2.07 -2.19
C THR A 24 14.64 -1.21 -3.39
N VAL A 25 14.44 -1.73 -4.60
CA VAL A 25 14.65 -0.99 -5.86
C VAL A 25 13.71 0.21 -5.95
N MET A 26 12.43 0.02 -5.65
CA MET A 26 11.42 1.08 -5.67
C MET A 26 11.65 2.14 -4.60
N MET A 27 12.22 1.78 -3.45
CA MET A 27 12.63 2.77 -2.45
C MET A 27 13.74 3.66 -3.01
N ARG A 28 14.72 3.09 -3.73
CA ARG A 28 15.78 3.88 -4.37
C ARG A 28 15.25 4.76 -5.50
N LYS A 29 14.32 4.25 -6.32
CA LYS A 29 13.78 4.97 -7.50
C LYS A 29 12.67 5.97 -7.17
N CYS A 30 11.68 5.57 -6.37
CA CYS A 30 10.47 6.36 -6.11
C CYS A 30 10.48 7.00 -4.71
N GLY A 31 11.27 6.48 -3.77
CA GLY A 31 11.40 7.00 -2.41
C GLY A 31 10.08 7.09 -1.65
N LYS A 32 9.95 8.18 -0.88
CA LYS A 32 8.80 8.46 0.02
C LYS A 32 7.46 8.64 -0.71
N LYS A 33 7.46 8.81 -2.04
CA LYS A 33 6.24 8.92 -2.84
C LYS A 33 5.42 7.63 -2.82
N CYS A 34 6.09 6.48 -2.75
CA CYS A 34 5.46 5.17 -2.85
C CYS A 34 5.36 4.39 -1.55
N PHE A 35 5.87 4.95 -0.44
CA PHE A 35 5.92 4.32 0.87
C PHE A 35 5.52 5.32 1.94
N LEU A 36 4.41 5.05 2.63
CA LEU A 36 3.88 5.94 3.67
C LEU A 36 4.49 5.72 5.06
N GLY A 37 5.29 4.67 5.24
CA GLY A 37 5.94 4.36 6.52
C GLY A 37 7.45 4.47 6.51
N THR A 38 8.07 4.02 7.60
CA THR A 38 9.51 3.94 7.74
C THR A 38 10.08 2.90 6.79
N LYS A 39 11.15 3.28 6.07
CA LYS A 39 11.82 2.40 5.08
C LYS A 39 10.77 1.82 4.12
N LYS A 40 10.83 0.52 3.85
CA LYS A 40 10.08 -0.20 2.81
C LYS A 40 8.62 -0.54 3.22
N SER A 41 8.10 0.14 4.25
CA SER A 41 6.82 -0.18 4.89
C SER A 41 5.67 0.56 4.22
N PHE A 42 4.50 -0.09 4.20
CA PHE A 42 3.26 0.46 3.62
C PHE A 42 3.43 0.92 2.15
N PRO A 43 3.71 -0.02 1.22
CA PRO A 43 3.75 0.30 -0.21
C PRO A 43 2.37 0.70 -0.71
N ILE A 44 2.30 1.80 -1.44
CA ILE A 44 1.07 2.30 -2.10
C ILE A 44 1.15 2.28 -3.62
N CYS A 45 2.35 2.11 -4.19
CA CYS A 45 2.58 1.99 -5.63
C CYS A 45 2.60 0.54 -6.09
N LYS A 46 2.17 0.30 -7.34
CA LYS A 46 2.22 -1.04 -7.95
C LYS A 46 3.68 -1.44 -8.22
N LYS A 47 3.96 -2.75 -8.18
CA LYS A 47 5.29 -3.30 -8.50
C LYS A 47 5.81 -2.74 -9.83
N ASN A 48 7.12 -2.46 -9.87
CA ASN A 48 7.83 -1.90 -11.02
C ASN A 48 7.32 -0.53 -11.53
N THR A 49 6.47 0.16 -10.76
CA THR A 49 5.97 1.50 -11.13
C THR A 49 6.11 2.47 -9.96
N CYS A 50 6.31 3.75 -10.25
CA CYS A 50 6.20 4.81 -9.24
C CYS A 50 4.80 5.44 -9.21
N LYS A 51 3.78 4.71 -9.68
CA LYS A 51 2.38 5.18 -9.75
C LYS A 51 1.60 4.67 -8.55
N VAL A 52 1.00 5.60 -7.82
CA VAL A 52 0.15 5.29 -6.66
C VAL A 52 -1.13 4.64 -7.14
N SER A 53 -1.54 3.55 -6.48
CA SER A 53 -2.77 2.82 -6.79
C SER A 53 -3.77 2.97 -5.66
N LYS A 54 -5.04 3.24 -5.99
CA LYS A 54 -6.13 3.31 -5.01
C LYS A 54 -6.21 2.03 -4.14
N LYS A 55 -5.97 0.86 -4.75
CA LYS A 55 -5.90 -0.42 -4.04
C LYS A 55 -4.73 -0.48 -3.04
N GLY A 56 -3.59 0.08 -3.43
CA GLY A 56 -2.38 0.14 -2.59
C GLY A 56 -2.55 1.07 -1.40
N VAL A 57 -3.19 2.23 -1.62
CA VAL A 57 -3.52 3.16 -0.53
C VAL A 57 -4.54 2.54 0.44
N TYR A 58 -5.58 1.87 -0.06
CA TYR A 58 -6.51 1.12 0.80
C TYR A 58 -5.81 0.01 1.60
N ALA A 59 -4.93 -0.77 0.96
CA ALA A 59 -4.17 -1.81 1.66
C ALA A 59 -3.25 -1.22 2.74
N ALA A 60 -2.62 -0.08 2.47
CA ALA A 60 -1.80 0.65 3.44
C ALA A 60 -2.65 1.18 4.60
N TYR A 61 -3.84 1.73 4.33
CA TYR A 61 -4.79 2.18 5.35
C TYR A 61 -5.18 1.03 6.29
N VAL A 62 -5.64 -0.10 5.74
CA VAL A 62 -6.08 -1.27 6.52
C VAL A 62 -4.93 -1.83 7.36
N ARG A 63 -3.73 -2.00 6.77
CA ARG A 63 -2.56 -2.49 7.52
C ARG A 63 -2.10 -1.52 8.59
N ALA A 64 -2.15 -0.22 8.32
CA ALA A 64 -1.77 0.79 9.30
C ALA A 64 -2.73 0.79 10.49
N SER A 65 -4.03 0.61 10.24
CA SER A 65 -5.03 0.44 11.29
C SER A 65 -4.79 -0.83 12.12
N GLN A 66 -4.46 -1.97 11.48
CA GLN A 66 -4.12 -3.21 12.17
C GLN A 66 -2.88 -3.09 13.06
N TYR A 67 -1.88 -2.31 12.64
CA TYR A 67 -0.65 -2.10 13.40
C TYR A 67 -0.70 -0.86 14.31
N HIS A 68 -1.89 -0.32 14.56
CA HIS A 68 -2.11 0.87 15.38
C HIS A 68 -1.25 2.09 14.97
N LYS A 69 -0.84 2.19 13.70
CA LYS A 69 -0.07 3.30 13.14
C LYS A 69 -1.00 4.42 12.65
N ARG A 70 -1.62 5.14 13.61
CA ARG A 70 -2.58 6.23 13.35
C ARG A 70 -2.07 7.26 12.33
N ASN A 71 -0.81 7.68 12.44
CA ASN A 71 -0.22 8.66 11.53
C ASN A 71 -0.22 8.21 10.06
N ILE A 72 0.00 6.91 9.83
CA ILE A 72 0.04 6.32 8.48
C ILE A 72 -1.38 6.09 7.96
N SER A 73 -2.29 5.62 8.82
CA SER A 73 -3.69 5.42 8.41
C SER A 73 -4.36 6.74 8.03
N GLN A 74 -4.12 7.82 8.79
CA GLN A 74 -4.64 9.14 8.46
C GLN A 74 -4.05 9.68 7.14
N LYS A 75 -2.75 9.50 6.90
CA LYS A 75 -2.13 9.87 5.62
C LYS A 75 -2.72 9.09 4.44
N ALA A 76 -2.92 7.78 4.59
CA ALA A 76 -3.55 6.95 3.58
C ALA A 76 -5.01 7.38 3.32
N LYS A 77 -5.78 7.70 4.38
CA LYS A 77 -7.16 8.21 4.25
C LYS A 77 -7.21 9.54 3.51
N LYS A 78 -6.31 10.47 3.82
CA LYS A 78 -6.19 11.75 3.09
C LYS A 78 -5.86 11.55 1.61
N LEU A 79 -4.99 10.59 1.29
CA LEU A 79 -4.67 10.24 -0.10
C LEU A 79 -5.86 9.61 -0.82
N LEU A 80 -6.65 8.75 -0.16
CA LEU A 80 -7.87 8.19 -0.74
C LEU A 80 -8.91 9.25 -1.06
N ASN A 81 -9.06 10.27 -0.21
CA ASN A 81 -10.02 11.36 -0.44
C ASN A 81 -9.58 12.32 -1.56
N LYS A 82 -8.29 12.33 -1.92
CA LYS A 82 -7.73 13.15 -3.01
C LYS A 82 -7.66 12.41 -4.35
N MET A 83 -8.13 11.16 -4.42
CA MET A 83 -8.00 10.23 -5.56
C MET A 83 -9.33 9.76 -6.12
#